data_AF-A0A1W9LA44-F1
#
_entry.id   AF-A0A1W9LA44-F1
#
_cell.length_a   1.000
_cell.length_b   1.000
_cell.length_c   1.000
_cell.angle_alpha   90.00
_cell.angle_beta   90.00
_cell.angle_gamma   90.00
#
_symmetry.space_group_name_H-M   'P 1'
#
loop_
_entity.id
_entity.type
_entity.pdbx_description
1 polymer ?
#
loop_
_entity_poly.entity_id
_entity_poly.type
_entity_poly.pdbx_seq_one_letter_code
_entity_poly.pdbx_strand_id
1 'polypeptide(L)'
;MTTISAQETIKRQIGSMLVFMKLAIRRIQKSRSTLYDALEPLKAEKALLEETTNSESKRFLTHKLVKVTETIANIEAEEQRLVDELADIGSFLIKVMNLYDQYATLHDKAQILNVHHSLIERIEVIDDMEKSLFNLVFLYHGETAGENETFIGERGTRDCPFFDAIHRAFVKELRENRAFRKETNKFFNDVFSDLPRYRTFVDADGNQHMERLPPILKVVEPDGSKRIPANYKDDMDF
;
A
#
# COMPACT_ATOMS: atom_id res chain seq x y z
N MET A 1 3.91 -10.74 46.59
CA MET A 1 4.48 -9.88 45.52
C MET A 1 4.96 -10.80 44.41
N THR A 2 4.25 -10.84 43.28
CA THR A 2 4.65 -11.63 42.10
C THR A 2 5.71 -10.85 41.33
N THR A 3 6.94 -11.36 41.32
CA THR A 3 8.02 -10.83 40.48
C THR A 3 7.68 -11.10 39.01
N ILE A 4 7.34 -10.04 38.28
CA ILE A 4 7.17 -10.09 36.82
C ILE A 4 8.55 -10.39 36.21
N SER A 5 8.63 -11.38 35.33
CA SER A 5 9.89 -11.72 34.67
C SER A 5 10.38 -10.55 33.80
N ALA A 6 11.71 -10.43 33.62
CA ALA A 6 12.29 -9.40 32.76
C ALA A 6 11.74 -9.47 31.31
N GLN A 7 11.49 -10.69 30.82
CA GLN A 7 10.89 -10.93 29.49
C GLN A 7 9.45 -10.39 29.39
N GLU A 8 8.64 -10.61 30.42
CA GLU A 8 7.25 -10.11 30.44
C GLU A 8 7.20 -8.58 30.49
N THR A 9 8.17 -7.95 31.18
CA THR A 9 8.33 -6.48 31.18
C THR A 9 8.68 -5.95 29.79
N ILE A 10 9.66 -6.57 29.11
CA ILE A 10 10.07 -6.20 27.75
C ILE A 10 8.90 -6.36 26.77
N LYS A 11 8.20 -7.50 26.81
CA LYS A 11 7.01 -7.76 25.99
C LYS A 11 5.97 -6.65 26.14
N ARG A 12 5.65 -6.24 27.38
CA ARG A 12 4.68 -5.18 27.65
C ARG A 12 5.12 -3.81 27.15
N GLN A 13 6.40 -3.48 27.28
CA GLN A 13 6.95 -2.23 26.75
C GLN A 13 6.83 -2.17 25.22
N ILE A 14 7.30 -3.22 24.54
CA ILE A 14 7.21 -3.31 23.07
C ILE A 14 5.75 -3.32 22.61
N GLY A 15 4.87 -4.09 23.26
CA GLY A 15 3.44 -4.12 22.95
C GLY A 15 2.78 -2.75 23.11
N SER A 16 3.11 -2.02 24.17
CA SER A 16 2.61 -0.65 24.37
C SER A 16 3.06 0.28 23.24
N MET A 17 4.34 0.19 22.83
CA MET A 17 4.85 0.96 21.69
C MET A 17 4.10 0.64 20.40
N LEU A 18 3.85 -0.64 20.11
CA LEU A 18 3.07 -1.07 18.95
C LEU A 18 1.64 -0.48 18.97
N VAL A 19 0.99 -0.47 20.13
CA VAL A 19 -0.33 0.17 20.30
C VAL A 19 -0.27 1.67 20.06
N PHE A 20 0.73 2.37 20.61
CA PHE A 20 0.92 3.81 20.36
C PHE A 20 1.16 4.10 18.88
N MET A 21 1.98 3.30 18.20
CA MET A 21 2.23 3.44 16.76
C MET A 21 0.95 3.20 15.95
N LYS A 22 0.14 2.19 16.32
CA LYS A 22 -1.17 1.95 15.70
C LYS A 22 -2.08 3.17 15.76
N LEU A 23 -2.12 3.85 16.91
CA LEU A 23 -2.90 5.06 17.10
C LEU A 23 -2.33 6.24 16.30
N ALA A 24 -1.01 6.40 16.25
CA ALA A 24 -0.35 7.43 15.45
C ALA A 24 -0.69 7.27 13.95
N ILE A 25 -0.57 6.05 13.43
CA ILE A 25 -0.90 5.75 12.03
C ILE A 25 -2.37 6.09 11.73
N ARG A 26 -3.31 5.68 12.59
CA ARG A 26 -4.73 6.01 12.41
C ARG A 26 -4.99 7.51 12.37
N ARG A 27 -4.25 8.30 13.16
CA ARG A 27 -4.35 9.77 13.13
C ARG A 27 -3.86 10.32 11.80
N ILE A 28 -2.70 9.84 11.32
CA ILE A 28 -2.16 10.25 10.02
C ILE A 28 -3.12 9.88 8.88
N GLN A 29 -3.65 8.66 8.87
CA GLN A 29 -4.64 8.21 7.89
C GLN A 29 -5.90 9.08 7.91
N LYS A 30 -6.39 9.46 9.10
CA LYS A 30 -7.52 10.39 9.23
C LYS A 30 -7.19 11.76 8.64
N SER A 31 -6.01 12.32 8.95
CA SER A 31 -5.57 13.60 8.38
C SER A 31 -5.47 13.54 6.86
N ARG A 32 -4.90 12.47 6.30
CA ARG A 32 -4.85 12.26 4.84
C ARG A 32 -6.23 12.25 4.21
N SER A 33 -7.18 11.50 4.79
CA SER A 33 -8.58 11.51 4.30
C SER A 33 -9.17 12.92 4.27
N THR A 34 -8.94 13.73 5.32
CA THR A 34 -9.43 15.12 5.35
C THR A 34 -8.77 15.99 4.28
N LEU A 35 -7.48 15.79 3.98
CA LEU A 35 -6.80 16.50 2.89
C LEU A 35 -7.38 16.12 1.53
N TYR A 36 -7.67 14.83 1.29
CA TYR A 36 -8.30 14.38 0.04
C TYR A 36 -9.71 14.95 -0.14
N ASP A 37 -10.53 14.92 0.91
CA ASP A 37 -11.88 15.51 0.89
C ASP A 37 -11.83 17.02 0.57
N ALA A 38 -10.77 17.72 0.98
CA ALA A 38 -10.53 19.13 0.65
C ALA A 38 -9.93 19.35 -0.75
N LEU A 39 -9.14 18.40 -1.26
CA LEU A 39 -8.42 18.51 -2.53
C LEU A 39 -9.33 18.37 -3.75
N GLU A 40 -10.26 17.41 -3.72
CA GLU A 40 -11.20 17.14 -4.83
C GLU A 40 -11.99 18.39 -5.28
N PRO A 41 -12.68 19.13 -4.41
CA PRO A 41 -13.41 20.32 -4.84
C PRO A 41 -12.48 21.41 -5.39
N LEU A 42 -11.25 21.54 -4.87
CA LEU A 42 -10.27 22.49 -5.36
C LEU A 42 -9.75 22.12 -6.76
N LYS A 43 -9.55 20.84 -7.04
CA LYS A 43 -9.18 20.36 -8.38
C LYS A 43 -10.29 20.64 -9.39
N ALA A 44 -11.54 20.40 -9.02
CA ALA A 44 -12.69 20.75 -9.85
C ALA A 44 -12.80 22.27 -10.08
N GLU A 45 -12.61 23.08 -9.03
CA GLU A 45 -12.60 24.55 -9.14
C GLU A 45 -11.47 25.05 -10.05
N LYS A 46 -10.26 24.48 -9.93
CA LYS A 46 -9.12 24.80 -10.79
C LYS A 46 -9.45 24.55 -12.26
N ALA A 47 -9.99 23.38 -12.60
CA ALA A 47 -10.35 23.03 -13.97
C ALA A 47 -11.36 24.02 -14.58
N LEU A 48 -12.40 24.39 -13.83
CA LEU A 48 -13.38 25.40 -14.27
C LEU A 48 -12.76 26.78 -14.47
N LEU A 49 -11.84 27.19 -13.58
CA LEU A 49 -11.15 28.47 -13.69
C LEU A 49 -10.19 28.52 -14.88
N GLU A 50 -9.52 27.41 -15.21
CA GLU A 50 -8.64 27.29 -16.38
C GLU A 50 -9.44 27.44 -17.68
N GLU A 51 -10.60 26.77 -17.80
CA GLU A 51 -11.50 26.94 -18.95
C GLU A 51 -12.00 28.38 -19.10
N THR A 52 -12.42 29.01 -18.00
CA THR A 52 -13.01 30.35 -18.03
C THR A 52 -11.98 31.45 -18.31
N THR A 53 -10.75 31.29 -17.82
CA THR A 53 -9.66 32.28 -17.99
C THR A 53 -9.15 32.31 -19.44
N ASN A 54 -9.26 31.21 -20.17
CA ASN A 54 -8.86 31.12 -21.58
C ASN A 54 -9.82 31.86 -22.52
N SER A 55 -11.08 32.11 -22.12
CA SER A 55 -12.08 32.78 -22.96
C SER A 55 -12.23 34.29 -22.69
N GLU A 56 -11.93 34.79 -21.49
CA GLU A 56 -12.04 36.22 -21.16
C GLU A 56 -10.90 36.69 -20.23
N SER A 57 -10.15 37.71 -20.65
CA SER A 57 -9.08 38.33 -19.87
C SER A 57 -9.62 39.15 -18.68
N LYS A 58 -10.09 38.47 -17.63
CA LYS A 58 -10.48 39.08 -16.35
C LYS A 58 -9.36 38.86 -15.32
N ARG A 59 -8.58 39.90 -15.01
CA ARG A 59 -7.49 39.89 -14.01
C ARG A 59 -7.87 39.23 -12.67
N PHE A 60 -9.13 39.36 -12.26
CA PHE A 60 -9.66 38.73 -11.05
C PHE A 60 -9.66 37.20 -11.12
N LEU A 61 -10.06 36.61 -12.26
CA LEU A 61 -10.08 35.16 -12.46
C LEU A 61 -8.66 34.58 -12.46
N THR A 62 -7.72 35.26 -13.11
CA THR A 62 -6.31 34.88 -13.09
C THR A 62 -5.75 34.85 -11.67
N HIS A 63 -6.03 35.88 -10.86
CA HIS A 63 -5.57 35.90 -9.46
C HIS A 63 -6.24 34.80 -8.60
N LYS A 64 -7.52 34.49 -8.85
CA LYS A 64 -8.21 33.38 -8.18
C LYS A 64 -7.60 32.03 -8.55
N LEU A 65 -7.29 31.81 -9.83
CA LEU A 65 -6.63 30.60 -10.31
C LEU A 65 -5.25 30.38 -9.66
N VAL A 66 -4.46 31.45 -9.52
CA VAL A 66 -3.17 31.40 -8.80
C VAL A 66 -3.37 30.92 -7.37
N LYS A 67 -4.31 31.53 -6.62
CA LYS A 67 -4.59 31.13 -5.23
C LYS A 67 -5.05 29.68 -5.09
N VAL A 68 -5.94 29.21 -5.97
CA VAL A 68 -6.40 27.81 -5.96
C VAL A 68 -5.22 26.87 -6.24
N THR A 69 -4.36 27.22 -7.20
CA THR A 69 -3.17 26.43 -7.54
C THR A 69 -2.18 26.37 -6.37
N GLU A 70 -1.90 27.49 -5.71
CA GLU A 70 -1.06 27.54 -4.50
C GLU A 70 -1.65 26.68 -3.37
N THR A 71 -2.97 26.74 -3.17
CA THR A 71 -3.66 25.96 -2.14
C THR A 71 -3.55 24.45 -2.43
N ILE A 72 -3.75 24.03 -3.69
CA ILE A 72 -3.55 22.64 -4.12
C ILE A 72 -2.12 22.19 -3.83
N ALA A 73 -1.12 22.98 -4.25
CA ALA A 73 0.29 22.63 -4.03
C ALA A 73 0.63 22.48 -2.54
N ASN A 74 0.07 23.34 -1.67
CA ASN A 74 0.26 23.23 -0.22
C ASN A 74 -0.39 21.96 0.36
N ILE A 75 -1.59 21.60 -0.10
CA ILE A 75 -2.27 20.37 0.33
C ILE A 75 -1.49 19.14 -0.13
N GLU A 76 -1.02 19.11 -1.38
CA GLU A 76 -0.22 18.00 -1.92
C GLU A 76 1.13 17.86 -1.18
N ALA A 77 1.78 18.96 -0.82
CA ALA A 77 3.00 18.94 -0.02
C ALA A 77 2.77 18.37 1.38
N GLU A 78 1.67 18.76 2.04
CA GLU A 78 1.31 18.21 3.36
C GLU A 78 0.90 16.73 3.26
N GLU A 79 0.22 16.33 2.20
CA GLU A 79 -0.12 14.92 1.94
C GLU A 79 1.14 14.07 1.78
N GLN A 80 2.11 14.56 1.01
CA GLN A 80 3.40 13.90 0.86
C GLN A 80 4.16 13.83 2.18
N ARG A 81 4.15 14.89 3.01
CA ARG A 81 4.76 14.87 4.35
C ARG A 81 4.16 13.76 5.23
N LEU A 82 2.84 13.60 5.21
CA LEU A 82 2.13 12.55 5.96
C LEU A 82 2.45 11.15 5.41
N VAL A 83 2.61 11.00 4.10
CA VAL A 83 3.05 9.75 3.47
C VAL A 83 4.46 9.35 3.92
N ASP A 84 5.38 10.31 3.98
CA ASP A 84 6.75 10.07 4.43
C ASP A 84 6.79 9.71 5.92
N GLU A 85 5.97 10.37 6.74
CA GLU A 85 5.81 10.04 8.17
C GLU A 85 5.28 8.60 8.36
N LEU A 86 4.31 8.15 7.55
CA LEU A 86 3.85 6.76 7.56
C LEU A 86 4.96 5.78 7.17
N ALA A 87 5.76 6.12 6.16
CA ALA A 87 6.87 5.27 5.71
C ALA A 87 7.95 5.13 6.80
N ASP A 88 8.27 6.21 7.51
CA ASP A 88 9.24 6.18 8.60
C ASP A 88 8.74 5.34 9.79
N ILE A 89 7.46 5.46 10.13
CA ILE A 89 6.81 4.57 11.12
C ILE A 89 6.86 3.12 10.64
N GLY A 90 6.57 2.85 9.37
CA GLY A 90 6.63 1.51 8.77
C GLY A 90 8.02 0.87 8.88
N SER A 91 9.07 1.63 8.54
CA SER A 91 10.47 1.19 8.67
C SER A 91 10.83 0.85 10.11
N PHE A 92 10.29 1.59 11.08
CA PHE A 92 10.45 1.29 12.50
C PHE A 92 9.67 0.03 12.90
N LEU A 93 8.43 -0.12 12.46
CA LEU A 93 7.58 -1.28 12.76
C LEU A 93 8.21 -2.59 12.32
N ILE A 94 8.80 -2.65 11.12
CA ILE A 94 9.47 -3.86 10.62
C ILE A 94 10.52 -4.37 11.63
N LYS A 95 11.28 -3.45 12.26
CA LYS A 95 12.30 -3.81 13.25
C LYS A 95 11.67 -4.22 14.59
N VAL A 96 10.65 -3.49 15.05
CA VAL A 96 10.04 -3.70 16.36
C VAL A 96 9.17 -4.95 16.41
N MET A 97 8.46 -5.28 15.32
CA MET A 97 7.64 -6.49 15.23
C MET A 97 8.49 -7.76 15.40
N ASN A 98 9.66 -7.81 14.77
CA ASN A 98 10.60 -8.93 14.91
C ASN A 98 11.08 -9.10 16.36
N LEU A 99 11.26 -8.00 17.11
CA LEU A 99 11.62 -8.07 18.53
C LEU A 99 10.44 -8.54 19.39
N TYR A 100 9.22 -8.08 19.07
CA TYR A 100 8.01 -8.51 19.77
C TYR A 100 7.74 -10.01 19.59
N ASP A 101 7.97 -10.52 18.37
CA ASP A 101 7.77 -11.92 18.01
C ASP A 101 8.59 -12.91 18.87
N GLN A 102 9.72 -12.47 19.43
CA GLN A 102 10.55 -13.30 20.31
C GLN A 102 9.90 -13.62 21.67
N TYR A 103 8.93 -12.79 22.09
CA TYR A 103 8.31 -12.89 23.41
C TYR A 103 6.80 -13.07 23.36
N ALA A 104 6.17 -12.74 22.22
CA ALA A 104 4.73 -12.69 22.08
C ALA A 104 4.14 -14.04 21.66
N THR A 105 3.05 -14.43 22.33
CA THR A 105 2.22 -15.54 21.89
C THR A 105 1.39 -15.14 20.67
N LEU A 106 0.80 -16.11 19.96
CA LEU A 106 -0.09 -15.82 18.84
C LEU A 106 -1.32 -15.01 19.27
N HIS A 107 -1.83 -15.26 20.48
CA HIS A 107 -2.90 -14.48 21.09
C HIS A 107 -2.50 -13.01 21.31
N ASP A 108 -1.30 -12.76 21.84
CA ASP A 108 -0.78 -11.40 22.04
C ASP A 108 -0.70 -10.63 20.70
N LYS A 109 -0.22 -11.30 19.64
CA LYS A 109 -0.13 -10.74 18.28
C LYS A 109 -1.51 -10.38 17.75
N ALA A 110 -2.50 -11.24 17.93
CA ALA A 110 -3.86 -10.96 17.48
C ALA A 110 -4.53 -9.82 18.25
N GLN A 111 -4.25 -9.66 19.54
CA GLN A 111 -4.69 -8.49 20.31
C GLN A 111 -4.10 -7.19 19.75
N ILE A 112 -2.80 -7.19 19.42
CA ILE A 112 -2.13 -6.04 18.79
C ILE A 112 -2.77 -5.70 17.44
N LEU A 113 -3.08 -6.72 16.63
CA LEU A 113 -3.75 -6.53 15.34
C LEU A 113 -5.24 -6.18 15.50
N ASN A 114 -5.85 -6.48 16.64
CA ASN A 114 -7.29 -6.41 16.91
C ASN A 114 -8.09 -7.34 15.99
N VAL A 115 -7.61 -8.58 15.88
CA VAL A 115 -8.15 -9.63 15.01
C VAL A 115 -8.94 -10.64 15.86
N HIS A 116 -10.08 -11.10 15.34
CA HIS A 116 -10.91 -12.09 16.02
C HIS A 116 -10.22 -13.47 16.06
N HIS A 117 -10.44 -14.24 17.13
CA HIS A 117 -9.80 -15.54 17.35
C HIS A 117 -10.02 -16.54 16.19
N SER A 118 -11.19 -16.51 15.55
CA SER A 118 -11.50 -17.35 14.39
C SER A 118 -10.60 -17.13 13.16
N LEU A 119 -10.01 -15.93 13.02
CA LEU A 119 -9.04 -15.68 11.95
C LEU A 119 -7.66 -16.23 12.32
N ILE A 120 -7.32 -16.26 13.61
CA ILE A 120 -6.13 -16.93 14.13
C ILE A 120 -6.21 -18.44 13.89
N GLU A 121 -7.35 -19.05 14.22
CA GLU A 121 -7.58 -20.50 14.01
C GLU A 121 -7.41 -20.87 12.53
N ARG A 122 -7.91 -20.05 11.60
CA ARG A 122 -7.69 -20.25 10.16
C ARG A 122 -6.22 -20.16 9.77
N ILE A 123 -5.47 -19.22 10.35
CA ILE A 123 -4.03 -19.08 10.12
C ILE A 123 -3.24 -20.24 10.76
N GLU A 124 -3.72 -20.80 11.87
CA GLU A 124 -3.08 -21.97 12.48
C GLU A 124 -3.12 -23.21 11.60
N VAL A 125 -4.13 -23.34 10.73
CA VAL A 125 -4.28 -24.43 9.75
C VAL A 125 -3.30 -24.29 8.57
N ILE A 126 -2.75 -23.09 8.33
CA ILE A 126 -1.72 -22.87 7.30
C ILE A 126 -0.36 -23.27 7.91
N ASP A 127 -0.06 -24.57 7.87
CA ASP A 127 1.06 -25.19 8.60
C ASP A 127 2.46 -24.72 8.11
N ASP A 128 2.55 -24.27 6.86
CA ASP A 128 3.83 -23.92 6.21
C ASP A 128 4.24 -22.44 6.39
N MET A 129 3.44 -21.60 7.05
CA MET A 129 3.72 -20.16 7.16
C MET A 129 4.28 -19.77 8.53
N GLU A 130 5.37 -19.02 8.54
CA GLU A 130 5.90 -18.41 9.76
C GLU A 130 4.84 -17.47 10.38
N LYS A 131 4.43 -17.78 11.62
CA LYS A 131 3.39 -17.05 12.36
C LYS A 131 3.95 -15.76 13.02
N SER A 132 4.74 -14.99 12.27
CA SER A 132 5.31 -13.71 12.69
C SER A 132 4.25 -12.61 12.66
N LEU A 133 4.35 -11.63 13.55
CA LEU A 133 3.42 -10.49 13.59
C LEU A 133 3.43 -9.75 12.25
N PHE A 134 4.60 -9.66 11.60
CA PHE A 134 4.74 -9.11 10.26
C PHE A 134 3.87 -9.86 9.25
N ASN A 135 3.98 -11.19 9.14
CA ASN A 135 3.19 -11.97 8.18
C ASN A 135 1.68 -11.88 8.47
N LEU A 136 1.30 -11.87 9.74
CA LEU A 136 -0.09 -11.73 10.16
C LEU A 136 -0.71 -10.39 9.71
N VAL A 137 0.08 -9.30 9.65
CA VAL A 137 -0.40 -8.00 9.11
C VAL A 137 -0.80 -8.14 7.65
N PHE A 138 0.00 -8.81 6.82
CA PHE A 138 -0.29 -8.98 5.39
C PHE A 138 -1.43 -9.94 5.13
N LEU A 139 -1.50 -11.06 5.87
CA LEU A 139 -2.64 -11.98 5.77
C LEU A 139 -3.94 -11.30 6.17
N TYR A 140 -3.95 -10.59 7.30
CA TYR A 140 -5.14 -9.88 7.75
C TYR A 140 -5.61 -8.84 6.74
N HIS A 141 -4.68 -8.09 6.14
CA HIS A 141 -5.01 -7.18 5.05
C HIS A 141 -5.59 -7.92 3.84
N GLY A 142 -5.00 -9.04 3.43
CA GLY A 142 -5.51 -9.84 2.31
C GLY A 142 -6.94 -10.35 2.51
N GLU A 143 -7.25 -10.86 3.70
CA GLU A 143 -8.60 -11.32 4.06
C GLU A 143 -9.61 -10.17 4.09
N THR A 144 -9.28 -9.07 4.78
CA THR A 144 -10.17 -7.89 4.88
C THR A 144 -10.38 -7.18 3.54
N ALA A 145 -9.36 -7.16 2.69
CA ALA A 145 -9.44 -6.62 1.34
C ALA A 145 -10.32 -7.48 0.41
N GLY A 146 -10.27 -8.80 0.57
CA GLY A 146 -11.11 -9.75 -0.17
C GLY A 146 -12.60 -9.60 0.17
N GLU A 147 -12.93 -9.31 1.43
CA GLU A 147 -14.30 -9.07 1.87
C GLU A 147 -14.88 -7.72 1.39
N ASN A 148 -14.02 -6.71 1.18
CA ASN A 148 -14.43 -5.33 0.84
C ASN A 148 -14.23 -4.95 -0.64
N GLU A 149 -13.87 -5.91 -1.51
CA GLU A 149 -13.55 -5.71 -2.95
C GLU A 149 -12.54 -4.56 -3.25
N THR A 150 -11.79 -4.12 -2.24
CA THR A 150 -10.89 -2.96 -2.32
C THR A 150 -9.50 -3.36 -1.87
N PHE A 151 -8.72 -3.88 -2.83
CA PHE A 151 -7.40 -4.46 -2.57
C PHE A 151 -6.35 -3.46 -2.09
N ILE A 152 -6.32 -2.28 -2.70
CA ILE A 152 -5.38 -1.20 -2.41
C ILE A 152 -6.10 0.13 -2.68
N GLY A 153 -6.58 0.77 -1.63
CA GLY A 153 -7.22 2.08 -1.71
C GLY A 153 -7.16 2.79 -0.36
N GLU A 154 -7.29 4.11 -0.35
CA GLU A 154 -7.25 4.95 0.85
C GLU A 154 -8.32 4.56 1.88
N ARG A 155 -9.44 3.99 1.43
CA ARG A 155 -10.50 3.46 2.29
C ARG A 155 -10.24 2.02 2.75
N GLY A 156 -9.67 1.17 1.89
CA GLY A 156 -9.44 -0.26 2.16
C GLY A 156 -8.31 -0.56 3.15
N THR A 157 -7.46 0.42 3.48
CA THR A 157 -6.35 0.25 4.44
C THR A 157 -6.62 0.86 5.81
N ARG A 158 -7.78 1.49 6.01
CA ARG A 158 -8.16 2.15 7.27
C ARG A 158 -8.26 1.16 8.44
N ASP A 159 -8.69 -0.06 8.14
CA ASP A 159 -8.82 -1.13 9.12
C ASP A 159 -7.51 -1.89 9.36
N CYS A 160 -6.52 -1.68 8.50
CA CYS A 160 -5.19 -2.30 8.53
C CYS A 160 -4.06 -1.26 8.66
N PRO A 161 -3.97 -0.52 9.79
CA PRO A 161 -3.02 0.59 9.93
C PRO A 161 -1.55 0.16 9.79
N PHE A 162 -1.17 -0.98 10.37
CA PHE A 162 0.20 -1.48 10.22
C PHE A 162 0.55 -1.84 8.79
N PHE A 163 -0.41 -2.39 8.03
CA PHE A 163 -0.19 -2.71 6.63
C PHE A 163 0.11 -1.45 5.82
N ASP A 164 -0.68 -0.38 5.97
CA ASP A 164 -0.45 0.87 5.25
C ASP A 164 0.95 1.43 5.54
N ALA A 165 1.33 1.56 6.81
CA ALA A 165 2.64 2.07 7.18
C ALA A 165 3.79 1.22 6.61
N ILE A 166 3.72 -0.10 6.77
CA ILE A 166 4.74 -1.03 6.25
C ILE A 166 4.80 -0.98 4.72
N HIS A 167 3.66 -0.96 4.04
CA HIS A 167 3.57 -0.82 2.60
C HIS A 167 4.21 0.49 2.11
N ARG A 168 3.94 1.61 2.78
CA ARG A 168 4.58 2.91 2.47
C ARG A 168 6.10 2.86 2.65
N ALA A 169 6.59 2.18 3.69
CA ALA A 169 8.03 1.95 3.88
C ALA A 169 8.65 1.15 2.73
N PHE A 170 8.00 0.06 2.29
CA PHE A 170 8.45 -0.70 1.12
C PHE A 170 8.44 0.14 -0.16
N VAL A 171 7.40 0.94 -0.39
CA VAL A 171 7.33 1.84 -1.55
C VAL A 171 8.46 2.88 -1.51
N LYS A 172 8.76 3.44 -0.34
CA LYS A 172 9.88 4.37 -0.15
C LYS A 172 11.22 3.72 -0.46
N GLU A 173 11.49 2.53 0.08
CA GLU A 173 12.69 1.74 -0.23
C GLU A 173 12.79 1.42 -1.72
N LEU A 174 11.69 1.04 -2.38
CA LEU A 174 11.69 0.83 -3.84
C LEU A 174 12.06 2.12 -4.60
N ARG A 175 11.63 3.30 -4.15
CA ARG A 175 11.88 4.59 -4.80
C ARG A 175 13.28 5.15 -4.54
N GLU A 176 13.84 4.91 -3.36
CA GLU A 176 15.08 5.57 -2.92
C GLU A 176 16.29 4.61 -2.92
N ASN A 177 16.07 3.32 -2.66
CA ASN A 177 17.14 2.34 -2.52
C ASN A 177 17.35 1.52 -3.81
N ARG A 178 18.39 1.89 -4.57
CA ARG A 178 18.73 1.23 -5.84
C ARG A 178 19.07 -0.26 -5.67
N ALA A 179 19.72 -0.64 -4.57
CA ALA A 179 20.10 -2.03 -4.31
C ALA A 179 18.84 -2.87 -4.03
N PHE A 180 17.98 -2.39 -3.13
CA PHE A 180 16.70 -3.02 -2.82
C PHE A 180 15.83 -3.18 -4.07
N ARG A 181 15.68 -2.13 -4.88
CA ARG A 181 14.95 -2.19 -6.15
C ARG A 181 15.50 -3.25 -7.10
N LYS A 182 16.82 -3.37 -7.22
CA LYS A 182 17.47 -4.36 -8.09
C LYS A 182 17.18 -5.78 -7.61
N GLU A 183 17.28 -6.02 -6.31
CA GLU A 183 16.97 -7.33 -5.72
C GLU A 183 15.49 -7.68 -5.86
N THR A 184 14.56 -6.77 -5.57
CA THR A 184 13.13 -7.01 -5.76
C THR A 184 12.80 -7.29 -7.22
N ASN A 185 13.39 -6.53 -8.15
CA ASN A 185 13.20 -6.78 -9.59
C ASN A 185 13.73 -8.15 -10.01
N LYS A 186 14.88 -8.58 -9.45
CA LYS A 186 15.43 -9.91 -9.69
C LYS A 186 14.51 -10.99 -9.13
N PHE A 187 14.10 -10.89 -7.87
CA PHE A 187 13.15 -11.82 -7.26
C PHE A 187 11.85 -11.92 -8.08
N PHE A 188 11.28 -10.77 -8.47
CA PHE A 188 10.07 -10.75 -9.28
C PHE A 188 10.30 -11.40 -10.65
N ASN A 189 11.49 -11.23 -11.26
CA ASN A 189 11.85 -11.93 -12.52
C ASN A 189 11.97 -13.44 -12.31
N ASP A 190 12.56 -13.87 -11.20
CA ASP A 190 12.80 -15.27 -10.91
C ASP A 190 11.47 -16.00 -10.60
N VAL A 191 10.53 -15.34 -9.93
CA VAL A 191 9.23 -15.91 -9.54
C VAL A 191 8.18 -15.80 -10.67
N PHE A 192 8.22 -14.71 -11.44
CA PHE A 192 7.22 -14.42 -12.49
C PHE A 192 7.86 -14.33 -13.88
N SER A 193 8.86 -15.19 -14.15
CA SER A 193 9.62 -15.23 -15.41
C SER A 193 8.75 -15.30 -16.66
N ASP A 194 7.57 -15.91 -16.52
CA ASP A 194 6.67 -16.20 -17.64
C ASP A 194 5.67 -15.07 -17.93
N LEU A 195 5.69 -13.96 -17.17
CA LEU A 195 4.79 -12.82 -17.39
C LEU A 195 5.48 -11.77 -18.27
N PRO A 196 5.04 -11.56 -19.53
CA PRO A 196 5.62 -10.54 -20.39
C PRO A 196 5.34 -9.16 -19.80
N ARG A 197 6.41 -8.48 -19.37
CA ARG A 197 6.33 -7.16 -18.70
C ARG A 197 6.35 -5.99 -19.64
N TYR A 198 6.95 -6.18 -20.80
CA TYR A 198 7.09 -5.16 -21.81
C TYR A 198 6.72 -5.74 -23.16
N ARG A 199 5.98 -4.96 -23.94
CA ARG A 199 5.83 -5.19 -25.37
C ARG A 199 6.79 -4.24 -26.08
N THR A 200 7.63 -4.77 -26.94
CA THR A 200 8.40 -3.95 -27.88
C THR A 200 7.51 -3.61 -29.07
N PHE A 201 7.48 -2.34 -29.45
CA PHE A 201 6.88 -1.88 -30.70
C PHE A 201 7.85 -0.93 -31.41
N VAL A 202 7.70 -0.81 -32.73
CA VAL A 202 8.51 0.08 -33.55
C VAL A 202 7.63 1.27 -33.93
N ASP A 203 8.11 2.49 -33.68
CA ASP A 203 7.40 3.70 -34.10
C ASP A 203 7.45 3.88 -35.63
N ALA A 204 6.72 4.88 -36.15
CA ALA A 204 6.70 5.19 -37.57
C ALA A 204 8.08 5.61 -38.12
N ASP A 205 9.01 6.00 -37.25
CA ASP A 205 10.36 6.46 -37.57
C ASP A 205 11.40 5.31 -37.48
N GLY A 206 10.97 4.09 -37.15
CA GLY A 206 11.84 2.92 -37.05
C GLY A 206 12.54 2.73 -35.70
N ASN A 207 12.26 3.56 -34.70
CA ASN A 207 12.82 3.42 -33.36
C ASN A 207 12.05 2.39 -32.54
N GLN A 208 12.79 1.56 -31.81
CA GLN A 208 12.22 0.51 -30.97
C GLN A 208 11.91 1.06 -29.57
N HIS A 209 10.63 1.00 -29.19
CA HIS A 209 10.14 1.43 -27.89
C HIS A 209 9.67 0.23 -27.07
N MET A 210 9.83 0.32 -25.75
CA MET A 210 9.32 -0.68 -24.80
C MET A 210 8.13 -0.08 -24.04
N GLU A 211 6.94 -0.63 -24.26
CA GLU A 211 5.74 -0.29 -23.50
C GLU A 211 5.53 -1.30 -22.38
N ARG A 212 5.25 -0.85 -21.17
CA ARG A 212 4.95 -1.75 -20.04
C ARG A 212 3.56 -2.35 -20.23
N LEU A 213 3.47 -3.67 -20.27
CA LEU A 213 2.19 -4.39 -20.32
C LEU A 213 1.54 -4.38 -18.92
N PRO A 214 0.20 -4.19 -18.84
CA PRO A 214 -0.53 -4.40 -17.59
C PRO A 214 -0.37 -5.87 -17.16
N PRO A 215 -0.30 -6.16 -15.84
CA PRO A 215 -0.08 -7.51 -15.34
C PRO A 215 -1.26 -8.42 -15.76
N ILE A 216 -0.95 -9.51 -16.47
CA ILE A 216 -1.93 -10.55 -16.80
C ILE A 216 -2.23 -11.32 -15.53
N LEU A 217 -3.43 -11.13 -14.97
CA LEU A 217 -3.93 -11.92 -13.84
C LEU A 217 -4.24 -13.34 -14.34
N LYS A 218 -3.44 -14.33 -13.93
CA LYS A 218 -3.80 -15.74 -14.12
C LYS A 218 -4.90 -16.08 -13.11
N VAL A 219 -6.08 -16.43 -13.61
CA VAL A 219 -7.14 -17.02 -12.77
C VAL A 219 -6.65 -18.40 -12.31
N VAL A 220 -6.50 -18.57 -11.00
CA VAL A 220 -6.19 -19.87 -10.40
C VAL A 220 -7.52 -20.51 -10.04
N GLU A 221 -7.85 -21.67 -10.64
CA GLU A 221 -9.04 -22.42 -10.21
C GLU A 221 -8.81 -23.00 -8.79
N PRO A 222 -9.88 -23.19 -7.99
CA PRO A 222 -9.77 -23.58 -6.57
C PRO A 222 -9.07 -24.91 -6.29
N ASP A 223 -8.77 -25.70 -7.33
CA ASP A 223 -8.19 -27.03 -7.26
C ASP A 223 -6.68 -27.07 -7.59
N GLY A 224 -6.05 -25.92 -7.85
CA GLY A 224 -4.61 -25.83 -8.13
C GLY A 224 -4.20 -26.35 -9.50
N SER A 225 -5.14 -26.64 -10.40
CA SER A 225 -4.82 -27.03 -11.77
C SER A 225 -4.56 -25.79 -12.65
N LYS A 226 -3.37 -25.71 -13.25
CA LYS A 226 -2.96 -24.60 -14.14
C LYS A 226 -3.70 -24.71 -15.47
N ARG A 227 -4.57 -23.76 -15.83
CA ARG A 227 -4.95 -23.55 -17.23
C ARG A 227 -3.89 -22.72 -17.96
N ILE A 228 -3.46 -23.23 -19.11
CA ILE A 228 -2.79 -22.47 -20.16
C ILE A 228 -3.81 -21.44 -20.68
N PRO A 229 -3.44 -20.15 -20.88
CA PRO A 229 -4.39 -19.15 -21.33
C PRO A 229 -5.02 -19.58 -22.66
N ALA A 230 -6.35 -19.42 -22.74
CA ALA A 230 -7.09 -19.61 -23.96
C ALA A 230 -6.49 -18.72 -25.05
N ASN A 231 -6.08 -19.35 -26.16
CA ASN A 231 -5.65 -18.66 -27.36
C ASN A 231 -6.69 -17.58 -27.71
N TYR A 232 -6.29 -16.31 -27.67
CA TYR A 232 -6.94 -15.28 -28.45
C TYR A 232 -6.60 -15.61 -29.92
N LYS A 233 -7.48 -16.38 -30.56
CA LYS A 233 -7.56 -16.37 -32.02
C LYS A 233 -8.30 -15.08 -32.38
N ASP A 234 -7.56 -14.11 -32.88
CA ASP A 234 -8.14 -13.08 -33.74
C ASP A 234 -8.53 -13.77 -35.05
N ASP A 235 -9.74 -14.32 -35.07
CA ASP A 235 -10.44 -14.58 -36.33
C ASP A 235 -11.00 -13.22 -36.80
N MET A 236 -10.19 -12.48 -37.55
CA MET A 236 -10.66 -11.39 -38.42
C MET A 236 -10.26 -11.76 -39.85
N ASP A 237 -11.12 -12.58 -40.47
CA ASP A 237 -11.16 -12.79 -41.91
C ASP A 237 -11.72 -11.52 -42.60
N PHE A 238 -10.94 -11.01 -43.56
CA PHE A 238 -11.24 -10.05 -44.66
C PHE A 238 -11.89 -8.69 -44.36
#